data_AF-A0A009NA92-F1
#
_entry.id   AF-A0A009NA92-F1
#
_cell.length_a   1.000
_cell.length_b   1.000
_cell.length_c   1.000
_cell.angle_alpha   90.00
_cell.angle_beta   90.00
_cell.angle_gamma   90.00
#
_symmetry.space_group_name_H-M   'P 1'
#
loop_
_entity.id
_entity.type
_entity.pdbx_description
1 polymer ?
#
loop_
_entity_poly.entity_id
_entity_poly.type
_entity_poly.pdbx_seq_one_letter_code
_entity_poly.pdbx_strand_id
1 'polypeptide(L)' 'MKNTSNSFQFQKIIIVSRTEKSGRVLKIFPRTLITTKGNTIGKSTLLNCLFWALGCEVRFEEDWPELDTVVLI' A
#
# COMPACT_ATOMS: atom_id res chain seq x y z
N MET A 1 -27.25 8.07 1.97
CA MET A 1 -25.96 7.36 2.12
C MET A 1 -26.12 5.96 1.52
N LYS A 2 -25.26 5.53 0.58
CA LYS A 2 -25.30 4.16 0.05
C LYS A 2 -25.00 3.17 1.17
N ASN A 3 -25.86 2.17 1.34
CA ASN A 3 -25.66 1.09 2.29
C ASN A 3 -24.54 0.18 1.76
N THR A 4 -23.38 0.16 2.41
CA THR A 4 -22.18 -0.59 1.97
C THR A 4 -22.11 -2.01 2.52
N SER A 5 -23.23 -2.54 3.04
CA SER A 5 -23.27 -3.85 3.69
C SER A 5 -22.81 -5.01 2.80
N ASN A 6 -22.80 -4.84 1.47
CA ASN A 6 -22.36 -5.84 0.48
C ASN A 6 -21.35 -5.29 -0.57
N SER A 7 -20.47 -4.35 -0.21
CA SER A 7 -19.41 -3.89 -1.13
C SER A 7 -18.11 -4.67 -0.94
N PHE A 8 -17.45 -5.06 -2.03
CA PHE A 8 -16.08 -5.56 -1.98
C PHE A 8 -15.16 -4.49 -1.36
N GLN A 9 -14.36 -4.89 -0.37
CA GLN A 9 -13.44 -4.00 0.32
C GLN A 9 -12.16 -4.73 0.71
N PHE A 10 -11.01 -4.18 0.30
CA PHE A 10 -9.71 -4.59 0.79
C PHE A 10 -9.61 -4.39 2.30
N GLN A 11 -9.15 -5.42 3.00
CA GLN A 11 -9.06 -5.42 4.47
C GLN A 11 -7.66 -5.06 4.96
N LYS A 12 -6.63 -5.30 4.15
CA LYS A 12 -5.24 -5.04 4.50
C LYS A 12 -4.37 -4.87 3.25
N ILE A 13 -3.27 -4.16 3.40
CA ILE A 13 -2.12 -4.18 2.48
C ILE A 13 -0.98 -4.80 3.26
N ILE A 14 -0.31 -5.79 2.68
CA ILE A 14 0.91 -6.40 3.20
C ILE A 14 2.04 -6.00 2.27
N ILE A 15 3.09 -5.41 2.83
CA ILE A 15 4.32 -5.04 2.11
C ILE A 15 5.46 -5.82 2.75
N VAL A 16 6.21 -6.58 1.96
CA VAL A 16 7.33 -7.38 2.43
C VAL A 16 8.58 -7.02 1.63
N SER A 17 9.66 -6.69 2.32
CA SER A 17 10.99 -6.53 1.73
C SER A 17 11.79 -7.79 2.02
N ARG A 18 12.18 -8.51 0.97
CA ARG A 18 13.03 -9.70 1.12
C ARG A 18 14.48 -9.32 1.39
N THR A 19 14.94 -8.22 0.81
CA THR A 19 16.28 -7.67 1.06
C THR A 19 16.45 -7.28 2.53
N GLU A 20 15.49 -6.55 3.11
CA GLU A 20 15.57 -6.11 4.51
C GLU A 20 15.12 -7.19 5.52
N LYS A 21 14.57 -8.31 5.04
CA LYS A 21 13.94 -9.36 5.86
C LYS A 21 12.88 -8.77 6.81
N SER A 22 12.12 -7.80 6.31
CA SER A 22 11.15 -7.01 7.07
C SER A 22 9.80 -6.97 6.36
N GLY A 23 8.75 -6.58 7.07
CA GLY A 23 7.44 -6.43 6.46
C GLY A 23 6.47 -5.66 7.33
N ARG A 24 5.40 -5.16 6.70
CA ARG A 24 4.36 -4.38 7.36
C ARG A 24 2.98 -4.80 6.88
N VAL A 25 2.06 -4.93 7.84
CA VAL A 25 0.64 -5.14 7.58
C VAL A 25 -0.12 -3.87 7.96
N LEU A 26 -0.79 -3.27 6.99
CA LEU A 26 -1.60 -2.07 7.17
C LEU A 26 -3.06 -2.45 6.99
N LYS A 27 -3.87 -2.33 8.05
CA LYS A 27 -5.31 -2.59 7.97
C LYS A 27 -6.02 -1.44 7.25
N ILE A 28 -6.93 -1.77 6.35
CA ILE A 28 -7.79 -0.80 5.66
C ILE A 28 -9.22 -0.93 6.22
N PHE A 29 -9.82 0.21 6.51
CA PHE A 29 -11.20 0.34 6.97
C PHE A 29 -12.00 1.16 5.94
N PRO A 30 -13.35 1.12 6.00
CA PRO A 30 -14.15 2.03 5.20
C PRO A 30 -13.72 3.46 5.46
N ARG A 31 -13.40 4.22 4.38
CA ARG A 31 -12.99 5.63 4.46
C ARG A 31 -11.68 5.86 5.22
N THR A 32 -10.71 4.94 5.13
CA THR A 32 -9.35 5.17 5.66
C THR A 32 -8.72 6.43 5.08
N LEU A 33 -8.29 7.32 5.96
CA LEU A 33 -7.51 8.51 5.62
C LEU A 33 -6.01 8.21 5.81
N ILE A 34 -5.23 8.35 4.74
CA ILE A 34 -3.76 8.27 4.80
C ILE A 34 -3.23 9.68 5.07
N THR A 35 -2.61 9.89 6.23
CA THR A 35 -2.14 11.20 6.67
C THR A 35 -0.74 11.13 7.30
N THR A 36 0.00 12.23 7.22
CA THR A 36 1.28 12.45 7.92
C THR A 36 1.53 13.95 8.04
N LYS A 37 2.34 14.33 9.04
CA LYS A 37 2.75 15.72 9.27
C LYS A 37 3.85 16.21 8.33
N GLY A 38 4.47 15.33 7.54
CA GLY A 38 5.62 15.67 6.69
C GLY A 38 5.55 15.10 5.27
N ASN A 39 6.40 15.63 4.40
CA ASN A 39 6.67 15.09 3.07
C ASN A 39 7.73 14.00 3.12
N THR A 40 7.77 13.16 2.08
CA THR A 40 8.79 12.09 1.93
C THR A 40 8.76 11.02 3.04
N ILE A 41 7.57 10.78 3.61
CA ILE A 41 7.33 9.75 4.64
C ILE A 41 6.70 8.48 4.04
N GLY A 42 6.59 8.38 2.71
CA GLY A 42 6.06 7.18 2.03
C GLY A 42 4.54 7.17 1.78
N LYS A 43 3.86 8.34 1.78
CA LYS A 43 2.44 8.42 1.39
C LYS A 43 2.22 7.93 -0.05
N SER A 44 3.00 8.48 -0.98
CA SER A 44 2.92 8.14 -2.41
C SER A 44 3.34 6.70 -2.64
N THR A 45 4.42 6.26 -1.99
CA THR A 45 4.89 4.87 -2.03
C THR A 45 3.81 3.88 -1.57
N LEU A 46 3.06 4.18 -0.50
CA LEU A 46 1.94 3.34 -0.05
C LEU A 46 0.81 3.27 -1.08
N LEU A 47 0.47 4.38 -1.72
CA LEU A 47 -0.53 4.38 -2.80
C LEU A 47 -0.04 3.61 -4.03
N ASN A 48 1.23 3.79 -4.40
CA ASN A 48 1.86 3.04 -5.49
C ASN A 48 1.85 1.53 -5.21
N CYS A 49 2.12 1.11 -3.97
CA CYS A 49 1.99 -0.30 -3.55
C CYS A 49 0.57 -0.84 -3.79
N LEU A 50 -0.47 -0.07 -3.42
CA LEU A 50 -1.86 -0.47 -3.63
C LEU A 50 -2.18 -0.65 -5.13
N PHE A 51 -1.81 0.31 -5.97
CA PHE A 51 -2.02 0.22 -7.42
C PHE A 51 -1.20 -0.89 -8.06
N TRP A 52 0.05 -1.07 -7.63
CA TRP A 52 0.91 -2.13 -8.12
C TRP A 52 0.35 -3.52 -7.82
N ALA A 53 -0.17 -3.74 -6.60
CA ALA A 53 -0.82 -4.99 -6.22
C ALA A 53 -2.13 -5.27 -7.00
N LEU A 54 -2.77 -4.23 -7.52
CA LEU A 54 -3.90 -4.34 -8.46
C LEU A 54 -3.46 -4.62 -9.91
N GLY A 55 -2.16 -4.70 -10.17
CA GLY A 55 -1.59 -4.92 -11.50
C GLY A 55 -1.40 -3.66 -12.33
N CYS A 56 -1.51 -2.47 -11.73
CA CYS A 56 -1.24 -1.22 -12.44
C CYS A 56 0.27 -1.00 -12.63
N GLU A 57 0.64 -0.37 -13.74
CA GLU A 57 1.97 0.22 -13.90
C GLU A 57 2.08 1.46 -13.01
N VAL A 58 3.13 1.51 -12.20
CA VAL A 58 3.40 2.61 -11.27
C VAL A 58 4.88 2.98 -11.31
N ARG A 59 5.19 4.23 -10.98
CA ARG A 59 6.57 4.69 -10.83
C ARG A 59 6.93 4.79 -9.36
N PHE A 60 7.83 3.92 -8.92
CA PHE A 60 8.45 4.01 -7.61
C PHE A 60 9.69 4.91 -7.61
N GLU A 61 10.16 5.26 -6.41
CA GLU A 61 11.48 5.82 -6.18
C GLU A 61 12.59 4.86 -6.68
N GLU A 62 13.75 5.41 -7.05
CA GLU A 62 14.81 4.66 -7.76
C GLU A 62 15.40 3.49 -6.96
N ASP A 63 15.37 3.59 -5.64
CA ASP A 63 15.86 2.59 -4.69
C ASP A 63 14.84 1.47 -4.39
N TRP A 64 13.55 1.69 -4.67
CA TRP A 64 12.48 0.73 -4.36
C TRP A 64 12.65 -0.66 -5.02
N PRO A 65 13.08 -0.76 -6.30
CA PRO A 65 13.32 -2.06 -6.94
C PRO A 65 14.43 -2.88 -6.26
N GLU A 66 15.37 -2.24 -5.56
CA GLU A 66 16.49 -2.91 -4.89
C GLU A 66 16.05 -3.69 -3.64
N LEU A 67 14.85 -3.41 -3.13
CA LEU A 67 14.33 -4.01 -1.91
C LEU A 67 13.71 -5.41 -2.09
N ASP A 68 13.62 -5.92 -3.33
CA ASP A 68 12.90 -7.16 -3.67
C ASP A 68 11.53 -7.23 -2.95
N THR A 69 10.73 -6.18 -3.21
CA THR A 69 9.47 -5.93 -2.51
C THR A 69 8.33 -6.75 -3.10
N VAL A 70 7.50 -7.33 -2.24
CA VAL A 70 6.23 -7.97 -2.62
C VAL A 70 5.08 -7.25 -1.92
N VAL A 71 4.02 -6.92 -2.68
CA VAL A 71 2.80 -6.31 -2.14
C VAL A 71 1.60 -7.22 -2.36
N LEU A 72 0.79 -7.42 -1.31
CA LEU A 72 -0.42 -8.26 -1.31
C LEU A 72 -1.60 -7.46 -0.74
N ILE A 73 -2.78 -7.57 -1.34
CA ILE A 73 -4.01 -6.87 -0.95
C ILE A 73 -5.20 -7.82 -0.81
#